data_AF-A0A3A9H1B8-F1
#
_entry.id   AF-A0A3A9H1B8-F1
#
_cell.length_a   1.000
_cell.length_b   1.000
_cell.length_c   1.000
_cell.angle_alpha   90.00
_cell.angle_beta   90.00
_cell.angle_gamma   90.00
#
_symmetry.space_group_name_H-M   'P 1'
#
loop_
_entity.id
_entity.type
_entity.pdbx_description
1 polymer ?
#
loop_
_entity_poly.entity_id
_entity_poly.type
_entity_poly.pdbx_seq_one_letter_code
_entity_poly.pdbx_strand_id
1 'polypeptide(L)' 'MDSNIKKKLEEWVKDHYKQYSTGWTSERSAGNYDDCFNDGYESGTSWAAYQIGCILGMELEEPDEPEEEY' A
#
# COMPACT_ATOMS: atom_id res chain seq x y z
N MET A 1 -11.79 -13.57 15.77
CA MET A 1 -12.36 -12.42 15.03
C MET A 1 -13.70 -12.85 14.47
N ASP A 2 -14.70 -11.96 14.49
CA ASP A 2 -15.98 -12.21 13.83
C ASP A 2 -15.75 -12.48 12.33
N SER A 3 -16.36 -13.52 11.77
CA SER A 3 -16.16 -13.94 10.38
C SER A 3 -16.55 -12.86 9.37
N ASN A 4 -17.56 -12.05 9.67
CA ASN A 4 -17.98 -10.94 8.82
C ASN A 4 -16.97 -9.80 8.86
N ILE A 5 -16.34 -9.55 10.02
CA ILE A 5 -15.28 -8.54 10.14
C ILE A 5 -14.06 -8.97 9.34
N LYS A 6 -13.65 -10.24 9.48
CA LYS A 6 -12.53 -10.79 8.71
C LYS A 6 -12.74 -10.61 7.20
N LYS A 7 -13.91 -11.00 6.69
CA LYS A 7 -14.23 -10.88 5.26
C LYS A 7 -14.16 -9.44 4.75
N LYS A 8 -14.70 -8.48 5.52
CA LYS A 8 -14.65 -7.05 5.16
C LYS A 8 -13.21 -6.51 5.11
N LEU A 9 -12.35 -6.98 6.01
CA LEU A 9 -10.94 -6.58 6.01
C LEU A 9 -10.21 -7.20 4.81
N GLU A 10 -10.47 -8.47 4.48
CA GLU A 10 -9.89 -9.11 3.29
C GLU A 10 -10.32 -8.41 1.99
N GLU A 11 -11.58 -7.99 1.89
CA GLU A 11 -12.10 -7.18 0.77
C GLU A 11 -11.40 -5.82 0.72
N TRP A 12 -11.29 -5.13 1.86
CA TRP A 12 -10.60 -3.85 1.93
C TRP A 12 -9.12 -3.97 1.50
N VAL A 13 -8.41 -5.01 1.95
CA VAL A 13 -7.03 -5.27 1.54
C VAL A 13 -6.93 -5.43 0.03
N LYS A 14 -7.82 -6.20 -0.60
CA LYS A 14 -7.82 -6.40 -2.06
C LYS A 14 -8.07 -5.10 -2.84
N ASP A 15 -8.91 -4.24 -2.31
CA ASP A 15 -9.27 -2.98 -2.97
C ASP A 15 -8.17 -1.91 -2.85
N HIS A 16 -7.31 -2.01 -1.83
CA HIS A 16 -6.36 -0.95 -1.45
C HIS A 16 -4.90 -1.34 -1.59
N TYR A 17 -4.58 -2.65 -1.64
CA TYR A 17 -3.20 -3.08 -1.84
C TYR A 17 -2.81 -2.95 -3.31
N LYS A 18 -1.88 -2.02 -3.58
CA LYS A 18 -1.19 -1.88 -4.86
C LYS A 18 0.30 -2.05 -4.62
N GLN A 19 0.87 -3.18 -5.03
CA GLN A 19 2.27 -3.51 -4.79
C GLN A 19 3.24 -2.40 -5.24
N TYR A 20 2.99 -1.81 -6.40
CA TYR A 20 3.88 -0.83 -7.03
C TYR A 20 3.87 0.56 -6.37
N SER A 21 2.88 0.88 -5.54
CA SER A 21 2.78 2.22 -4.93
C SER A 21 3.45 2.31 -3.56
N THR A 22 3.80 1.18 -2.94
CA THR A 22 4.50 1.17 -1.64
C THR A 22 5.89 1.80 -1.72
N GLY A 23 6.54 1.76 -2.89
CA GLY A 23 7.84 2.36 -3.15
C GLY A 23 7.81 3.80 -3.67
N TRP A 24 6.64 4.46 -3.73
CA TRP A 24 6.56 5.83 -4.22
C TRP A 24 7.18 6.84 -3.25
N THR A 25 8.02 7.73 -3.79
CA THR A 25 8.74 8.80 -3.06
C THR A 25 8.48 10.16 -3.70
N SER A 26 8.73 11.23 -2.95
CA SER A 26 8.67 12.60 -3.47
C SER A 26 9.57 12.83 -4.69
N GLU A 27 10.69 12.12 -4.74
CA GLU A 27 11.68 12.15 -5.82
C GLU A 27 11.13 11.49 -7.09
N ARG A 28 10.39 10.38 -6.97
CA ARG A 28 9.65 9.75 -8.10
C ARG A 28 8.54 10.67 -8.65
N SER A 29 7.92 11.45 -7.76
CA SER A 29 6.81 12.36 -8.06
C SER A 29 7.28 13.79 -8.44
N ALA A 30 8.59 14.01 -8.57
CA ALA A 30 9.16 15.33 -8.78
C ALA A 30 8.71 15.95 -10.12
N GLY A 31 8.01 17.10 -10.04
CA GLY A 31 7.52 17.85 -11.19
C GLY A 31 6.06 18.29 -11.09
N ASN A 32 5.31 17.74 -10.13
CA ASN A 32 3.91 18.10 -9.91
C ASN A 32 3.55 18.00 -8.41
N TYR A 33 3.29 19.15 -7.76
CA TYR A 33 3.11 19.23 -6.30
C TYR A 33 1.90 18.41 -5.80
N ASP A 34 0.82 18.34 -6.59
CA ASP A 34 -0.37 17.57 -6.27
C ASP A 34 -0.14 16.05 -6.40
N ASP A 35 0.78 15.62 -7.27
CA ASP A 35 1.12 14.21 -7.45
C ASP A 35 1.87 13.69 -6.22
N CYS A 36 2.78 14.48 -5.63
CA CYS A 36 3.49 14.08 -4.40
C CYS A 36 2.56 13.76 -3.21
N PHE A 37 1.50 14.54 -3.00
CA PHE A 37 0.56 14.31 -1.89
C PHE A 37 -0.27 13.04 -2.12
N ASN A 38 -0.80 12.88 -3.34
CA ASN A 38 -1.58 11.69 -3.70
C ASN A 38 -0.72 10.43 -3.67
N ASP A 39 0.52 10.50 -4.14
CA ASP A 39 1.43 9.37 -4.15
C ASP A 39 1.79 8.92 -2.73
N GLY A 40 2.02 9.87 -1.82
CA GLY A 40 2.21 9.56 -0.40
C GLY A 40 0.97 8.92 0.24
N TYR A 41 -0.23 9.40 -0.09
CA TYR A 41 -1.49 8.81 0.37
C TYR A 41 -1.68 7.38 -0.15
N GLU A 42 -1.40 7.14 -1.44
CA GLU A 42 -1.50 5.82 -2.06
C GLU A 42 -0.45 4.85 -1.51
N SER A 43 0.79 5.31 -1.33
CA SER A 43 1.87 4.53 -0.72
C SER A 43 1.53 4.09 0.70
N GLY A 44 1.14 5.04 1.56
CA GLY A 44 0.77 4.75 2.95
C GLY A 44 -0.43 3.81 3.06
N THR A 45 -1.44 4.01 2.20
CA THR A 45 -2.62 3.13 2.14
C THR A 45 -2.25 1.71 1.72
N SER A 46 -1.36 1.58 0.73
CA SER A 46 -0.93 0.27 0.21
C SER A 46 -0.06 -0.47 1.22
N TRP A 47 0.81 0.22 1.96
CA TRP A 47 1.57 -0.35 3.08
C TRP A 47 0.65 -0.85 4.19
N ALA A 48 -0.37 -0.07 4.56
CA ALA A 48 -1.34 -0.48 5.57
C ALA A 48 -2.12 -1.73 5.12
N ALA A 49 -2.56 -1.78 3.87
CA ALA A 49 -3.23 -2.94 3.29
C ALA A 49 -2.35 -4.20 3.30
N TYR A 50 -1.08 -4.07 2.93
CA TYR A 50 -0.11 -5.18 2.99
C TYR A 50 0.01 -5.75 4.41
N GLN A 51 0.27 -4.89 5.40
CA GLN A 51 0.44 -5.31 6.80
C GLN A 51 -0.82 -5.99 7.36
N ILE A 52 -2.00 -5.44 7.08
CA ILE A 52 -3.27 -6.05 7.47
C ILE A 52 -3.45 -7.41 6.78
N GLY A 53 -3.15 -7.51 5.48
CA GLY A 53 -3.18 -8.77 4.75
C GLY A 53 -2.30 -9.85 5.39
N CYS A 54 -1.08 -9.51 5.77
CA CYS A 54 -0.19 -10.42 6.50
C CYS A 54 -0.79 -10.88 7.84
N ILE A 55 -1.37 -9.97 8.63
CA ILE A 55 -2.05 -10.30 9.90
C ILE A 55 -3.22 -11.27 9.67
N LEU A 56 -3.94 -11.13 8.56
CA LEU A 56 -5.07 -11.98 8.20
C LEU A 56 -4.64 -13.34 7.62
N GLY A 57 -3.34 -13.51 7.31
CA GLY A 57 -2.78 -14.70 6.67
C GLY A 57 -3.06 -14.76 5.17
N MET A 58 -3.19 -13.62 4.50
CA MET A 58 -3.34 -13.54 3.05
C MET A 58 -1.99 -13.70 2.36
N GLU A 59 -1.98 -14.40 1.23
CA GLU A 59 -0.84 -14.42 0.31
C GLU A 59 -0.93 -13.19 -0.60
N LEU A 60 -0.01 -12.24 -0.40
CA LEU A 60 0.10 -11.01 -1.17
C LEU A 60 1.48 -10.96 -1.84
N GLU A 61 1.56 -10.30 -2.99
CA GLU A 61 2.83 -9.98 -3.64
C GLU A 61 3.71 -9.13 -2.70
N GLU A 62 5.04 -9.25 -2.80
CA GLU A 62 5.97 -8.46 -1.98
C GLU A 62 5.93 -6.98 -2.38
N PRO A 63 5.85 -6.04 -1.43
CA PRO A 63 5.72 -4.61 -1.72
C PRO A 63 6.94 -4.09 -2.50
N ASP A 64 6.71 -3.10 -3.38
CA ASP A 64 7.79 -2.32 -3.98
C ASP A 64 8.50 -1.50 -2.90
N GLU A 65 9.82 -1.37 -3.02
CA GLU A 65 10.66 -0.59 -2.10
C GLU A 65 11.15 0.67 -2.81
N PRO A 66 11.30 1.80 -2.08
CA PRO A 66 11.88 2.99 -2.67
C PRO A 66 13.32 2.74 -3.10
N GLU A 67 13.69 3.22 -4.29
CA GLU A 67 15.07 3.14 -4.78
C GLU A 67 15.97 4.01 -3.86
N GLU A 68 16.91 3.38 -3.15
CA GLU A 68 17.89 4.09 -2.32
C GLU A 68 18.91 4.80 -3.24
N GLU A 69 18.75 6.10 -3.47
CA GLU A 69 19.83 6.92 -4.02
C GLU A 69 20.85 7.24 -2.90
N TYR A 70 22.00 6.56 -2.94
CA TYR A 70 23.16 6.78 -2.05
C TYR A 70 24.03 7.97 -2.47
#